data_AF-A0A4R7BTC0-F1
#
_entry.id   AF-A0A4R7BTC0-F1
#
_cell.length_a   1.000
_cell.length_b   1.000
_cell.length_c   1.000
_cell.angle_alpha   90.00
_cell.angle_beta   90.00
_cell.angle_gamma   90.00
#
_symmetry.space_group_name_H-M   'P 1'
#
loop_
_entity.id
_entity.type
_entity.pdbx_description
1 polymer ?
#
loop_
_entity_poly.entity_id
_entity_poly.type
_entity_poly.pdbx_seq_one_letter_code
_entity_poly.pdbx_strand_id
1 'polypeptide(L)'
;MNLAKRKGLIARTPESERPPAGPLRFPPRLASEPVSRFRPFEDRWEPGFLRLPLASASRPLSWVVDSMGIYYDATAPSELEMLLERGGWESDELMAEAEAGIAALRQSGLSLDNDPRRRDLGRLLDAAEDLDLGPGGKVVVVVDQPIADQTVGFSLAGAGRFGAMLEYARAENPDAMIVVVTDPAGPAVAEAGHLLRRPLPEGVFPVYEPVTSRSIIDRADRLYTVCTHLGFEAALAGIPVVCFGIAFYSGWGFTDDRLVASRRTRRRSALEVFAAAYLHYSRYYDPKTGGMIGFADALALLKDEVAASRTATTARSRNRGSIGLERLGIFRSGLRHLLPKN
;
A
#
# COMPACT_ATOMS: atom_id res chain seq x y z
N MET A 1 10.56 0.00 -26.77
CA MET A 1 11.48 -1.17 -26.88
C MET A 1 10.67 -2.47 -26.79
N ASN A 2 10.83 -3.43 -27.71
CA ASN A 2 10.05 -4.68 -27.75
C ASN A 2 10.27 -5.51 -26.46
N LEU A 3 9.20 -6.07 -25.88
CA LEU A 3 9.18 -6.92 -24.66
C LEU A 3 10.27 -8.01 -24.66
N ALA A 4 10.66 -8.47 -25.86
CA ALA A 4 11.72 -9.44 -26.09
C ALA A 4 13.14 -8.96 -25.71
N LYS A 5 13.45 -7.66 -25.78
CA LYS A 5 14.80 -7.13 -25.44
C LYS A 5 15.02 -6.91 -23.94
N ARG A 6 13.97 -6.87 -23.11
CA ARG A 6 14.05 -6.75 -21.62
C ARG A 6 14.54 -8.04 -20.93
N LYS A 7 14.87 -9.10 -21.68
CA LYS A 7 15.02 -10.49 -21.22
C LYS A 7 16.43 -10.92 -20.78
N GLY A 8 17.43 -10.05 -20.86
CA GLY A 8 18.85 -10.45 -20.70
C GLY A 8 19.48 -10.31 -19.30
N LEU A 9 18.84 -9.64 -18.33
CA LEU A 9 19.51 -9.27 -17.07
C LEU A 9 19.30 -10.24 -15.89
N ILE A 10 18.27 -11.09 -15.93
CA ILE A 10 17.98 -12.13 -14.92
C ILE A 10 17.44 -13.34 -15.69
N ALA A 11 17.92 -14.55 -15.37
CA ALA A 11 17.39 -15.80 -15.94
C ALA A 11 15.91 -15.91 -15.55
N ARG A 12 15.01 -15.54 -16.47
CA ARG A 12 13.57 -15.58 -16.23
C ARG A 12 13.11 -17.02 -16.09
N THR A 13 12.11 -17.26 -15.24
CA THR A 13 11.21 -18.40 -15.44
C THR A 13 10.53 -18.28 -16.82
N PRO A 14 10.34 -19.39 -17.56
CA PRO A 14 9.83 -19.35 -18.93
C PRO A 14 8.51 -18.58 -19.08
N GLU A 15 8.38 -17.80 -20.16
CA GLU A 15 7.14 -17.09 -20.54
C GLU A 15 5.93 -18.00 -20.80
N SER A 16 6.15 -19.31 -20.92
CA SER A 16 5.09 -20.30 -21.13
C SER A 16 4.22 -20.55 -19.89
N GLU A 17 4.56 -19.94 -18.75
CA GLU A 17 3.95 -20.26 -17.47
C GLU A 17 2.82 -19.29 -17.11
N ARG A 18 1.62 -19.85 -16.94
CA ARG A 18 0.42 -19.12 -16.56
C ARG A 18 0.29 -19.04 -15.03
N PRO A 19 -0.24 -17.94 -14.48
CA PRO A 19 -0.57 -17.88 -13.06
C PRO A 19 -1.58 -18.99 -12.70
N PRO A 20 -1.64 -19.44 -11.44
CA PRO A 20 -2.57 -20.47 -11.00
C PRO A 20 -4.02 -20.12 -11.38
N ALA A 21 -4.73 -21.09 -11.95
CA ALA A 21 -6.12 -20.92 -12.38
C ALA A 21 -7.09 -21.10 -11.20
N GLY A 22 -7.97 -20.13 -10.96
CA GLY A 22 -9.03 -20.24 -9.95
C GLY A 22 -9.18 -18.98 -9.09
N PRO A 23 -10.10 -18.97 -8.10
CA PRO A 23 -10.18 -17.90 -7.11
C PRO A 23 -8.87 -17.80 -6.32
N LEU A 24 -8.57 -16.61 -5.80
CA LEU A 24 -7.44 -16.33 -4.90
C LEU A 24 -7.32 -17.39 -3.80
N ARG A 25 -6.50 -18.42 -4.03
CA ARG A 25 -5.85 -19.17 -2.97
C ARG A 25 -4.50 -18.52 -2.82
N PHE A 26 -4.28 -17.83 -1.71
CA PHE A 26 -2.94 -17.37 -1.38
C PHE A 26 -2.12 -18.63 -1.11
N PRO A 27 -1.14 -19.00 -1.96
CA PRO A 27 -0.14 -19.96 -1.54
C PRO A 27 0.51 -19.43 -0.24
N PRO A 28 1.11 -20.30 0.58
CA PRO A 28 1.81 -19.82 1.76
C PRO A 28 2.84 -18.79 1.31
N ARG A 29 2.86 -17.62 1.97
CA ARG A 29 3.67 -16.47 1.54
C ARG A 29 5.11 -16.90 1.26
N LEU A 30 5.71 -16.36 0.21
CA LEU A 30 7.05 -16.72 -0.24
C LEU A 30 8.08 -16.64 0.90
N ALA A 31 7.98 -15.62 1.76
CA ALA A 31 8.89 -15.43 2.89
C ALA A 31 8.64 -16.34 4.10
N SER A 32 7.49 -17.05 4.17
CA SER A 32 7.18 -17.88 5.35
C SER A 32 8.24 -18.97 5.62
N GLU A 33 9.08 -19.29 4.63
CA GLU A 33 10.35 -19.98 4.82
C GLU A 33 11.47 -19.13 4.20
N PRO A 34 12.64 -18.94 4.86
CA PRO A 34 13.67 -17.97 4.48
C PRO A 34 14.40 -18.22 3.15
N VAL A 35 13.85 -19.05 2.25
CA VAL A 35 14.40 -19.26 0.90
C VAL A 35 13.31 -19.75 -0.07
N SER A 36 12.84 -18.88 -0.97
CA SER A 36 11.83 -19.20 -2.00
C SER A 36 12.26 -20.34 -2.95
N ARG A 37 13.57 -20.60 -3.05
CA ARG A 37 14.17 -21.65 -3.90
C ARG A 37 13.68 -23.07 -3.58
N PHE A 38 13.24 -23.34 -2.35
CA PHE A 38 12.79 -24.67 -1.93
C PHE A 38 11.30 -24.90 -2.16
N ARG A 39 10.55 -23.86 -2.52
CA ARG A 39 9.13 -24.00 -2.86
C ARG A 39 8.94 -24.51 -4.29
N PRO A 40 7.94 -25.36 -4.55
CA PRO A 40 7.45 -25.64 -5.89
C PRO A 40 7.16 -24.33 -6.63
N PHE A 41 7.42 -24.29 -7.93
CA PHE A 41 7.27 -23.06 -8.71
C PHE A 41 5.86 -22.45 -8.66
N GLU A 42 4.83 -23.30 -8.63
CA GLU A 42 3.42 -22.91 -8.47
C GLU A 42 3.12 -22.15 -7.17
N ASP A 43 3.96 -22.32 -6.15
CA ASP A 43 3.88 -21.62 -4.86
C ASP A 43 4.74 -20.35 -4.80
N ARG A 44 5.40 -19.96 -5.90
CA ARG A 44 6.29 -18.78 -5.97
C ARG A 44 5.60 -17.51 -6.46
N TRP A 45 4.28 -17.46 -6.41
CA TRP A 45 3.49 -16.34 -6.91
C TRP A 45 2.95 -15.53 -5.75
N GLU A 46 3.30 -14.25 -5.72
CA GLU A 46 2.77 -13.28 -4.75
C GLU A 46 2.00 -12.17 -5.48
N PRO A 47 0.91 -11.63 -4.91
CA PRO A 47 0.22 -10.49 -5.49
C PRO A 47 1.16 -9.30 -5.66
N GLY A 48 1.24 -8.79 -6.90
CA GLY A 48 2.08 -7.63 -7.23
C GLY A 48 1.48 -6.31 -6.75
N PHE A 49 2.01 -5.21 -7.30
CA PHE A 49 1.75 -3.87 -6.78
C PHE A 49 0.50 -3.18 -7.35
N LEU A 50 -0.03 -3.63 -8.50
CA LEU A 50 -1.34 -3.19 -9.00
C LEU A 50 -2.41 -4.20 -8.60
N ARG A 51 -3.25 -3.83 -7.63
CA ARG A 51 -4.25 -4.71 -7.04
C ARG A 51 -5.66 -4.22 -7.31
N LEU A 52 -6.48 -5.10 -7.86
CA LEU A 52 -7.91 -4.85 -7.99
C LEU A 52 -8.57 -4.74 -6.61
N PRO A 53 -9.64 -3.95 -6.48
CA PRO A 53 -10.48 -3.99 -5.28
C PRO A 53 -10.92 -5.42 -4.97
N LEU A 54 -10.92 -5.80 -3.68
CA LEU A 54 -11.27 -7.17 -3.24
C LEU A 54 -12.64 -7.64 -3.78
N ALA A 55 -13.60 -6.73 -3.93
CA ALA A 55 -14.93 -7.04 -4.46
C ALA A 55 -14.92 -7.48 -5.94
N SER A 56 -13.84 -7.17 -6.67
CA SER A 56 -13.69 -7.41 -8.11
C SER A 56 -12.67 -8.50 -8.43
N ALA A 57 -11.92 -8.97 -7.43
CA ALA A 57 -10.77 -9.84 -7.63
C ALA A 57 -11.15 -11.33 -7.69
N SER A 58 -11.61 -11.80 -8.85
CA SER A 58 -11.64 -13.25 -9.13
C SER A 58 -10.24 -13.80 -9.43
N ARG A 59 -9.35 -12.95 -9.97
CA ARG A 59 -7.93 -13.20 -10.24
C ARG A 59 -7.11 -11.92 -10.01
N PRO A 60 -5.85 -12.00 -9.52
CA PRO A 60 -4.97 -10.84 -9.44
C PRO A 60 -4.58 -10.30 -10.80
N LEU A 61 -4.58 -8.97 -10.91
CA LEU A 61 -4.12 -8.21 -12.07
C LEU A 61 -2.59 -8.22 -12.21
N SER A 62 -1.89 -8.23 -11.07
CA SER A 62 -0.44 -8.16 -10.98
C SER A 62 0.10 -9.27 -10.09
N TRP A 63 1.25 -9.81 -10.48
CA TRP A 63 1.98 -10.85 -9.78
C TRP A 63 3.45 -10.51 -9.72
N VAL A 64 4.12 -10.90 -8.64
CA VAL A 64 5.58 -11.01 -8.57
C VAL A 64 5.94 -12.47 -8.43
N VAL A 65 7.00 -12.87 -9.13
CA VAL A 65 7.53 -14.23 -9.11
C VAL A 65 9.02 -14.12 -8.93
N ASP A 66 9.49 -14.49 -7.74
CA ASP A 66 10.88 -14.30 -7.33
C ASP A 66 11.50 -15.65 -6.99
N SER A 67 12.50 -16.06 -7.77
CA SER A 67 13.14 -17.36 -7.60
C SER A 67 14.25 -17.36 -6.56
N MET A 68 14.60 -16.19 -6.02
CA MET A 68 15.69 -16.01 -5.06
C MET A 68 15.19 -15.79 -3.63
N GLY A 69 14.21 -14.92 -3.47
CA GLY A 69 13.62 -14.54 -2.20
C GLY A 69 12.25 -13.93 -2.43
N ILE A 70 11.98 -12.76 -1.85
CA ILE A 70 10.82 -11.92 -2.16
C ILE A 70 11.10 -10.48 -1.74
N TYR A 71 10.54 -9.50 -2.43
CA TYR A 71 10.90 -8.08 -2.27
C TYR A 71 10.77 -7.53 -0.83
N TYR A 72 9.82 -8.03 -0.04
CA TYR A 72 9.59 -7.56 1.32
C TYR A 72 10.44 -8.28 2.38
N ASP A 73 11.21 -9.30 1.99
CA ASP A 73 12.09 -10.03 2.91
C ASP A 73 13.51 -9.46 2.87
N ALA A 74 13.91 -8.79 3.95
CA ALA A 74 15.24 -8.21 4.07
C ALA A 74 16.27 -9.19 4.66
N THR A 75 15.86 -10.36 5.14
CA THR A 75 16.76 -11.37 5.72
C THR A 75 17.64 -12.03 4.65
N ALA A 76 17.17 -12.07 3.41
CA ALA A 76 17.87 -12.63 2.26
C ALA A 76 17.80 -11.69 1.04
N PRO A 77 18.65 -11.86 0.02
CA PRO A 77 18.51 -11.15 -1.25
C PRO A 77 17.21 -11.52 -1.98
N SER A 78 16.71 -10.61 -2.81
CA SER A 78 15.61 -10.83 -3.76
C SER A 78 16.06 -10.53 -5.18
N GLU A 79 15.32 -11.01 -6.19
CA GLU A 79 15.61 -10.64 -7.58
C GLU A 79 15.47 -9.13 -7.81
N LEU A 80 14.53 -8.47 -7.12
CA LEU A 80 14.38 -7.02 -7.16
C LEU A 80 15.61 -6.31 -6.56
N GLU A 81 16.09 -6.76 -5.40
CA GLU A 81 17.31 -6.20 -4.79
C GLU A 81 18.53 -6.38 -5.71
N MET A 82 18.66 -7.55 -6.33
CA MET A 82 19.74 -7.79 -7.28
C MET A 82 19.64 -6.95 -8.56
N LEU A 83 18.43 -6.73 -9.08
CA LEU A 83 18.19 -5.86 -10.22
C LEU A 83 18.67 -4.43 -9.91
N LEU A 84 18.29 -3.92 -8.75
CA LEU A 84 18.65 -2.58 -8.28
C LEU A 84 20.15 -2.45 -7.97
N GLU A 85 20.78 -3.47 -7.37
CA GLU A 85 22.22 -3.47 -7.12
C GLU A 85 23.07 -3.60 -8.40
N ARG A 86 22.63 -4.36 -9.41
CA ARG A 86 23.44 -4.59 -10.63
C ARG A 86 23.42 -3.40 -11.60
N GLY A 87 22.25 -2.79 -11.76
CA GLY A 87 22.01 -1.76 -12.76
C GLY A 87 22.28 -2.18 -14.20
N GLY A 88 22.35 -1.21 -15.10
CA GLY A 88 22.51 -1.41 -16.55
C GLY A 88 21.21 -1.70 -17.30
N TRP A 89 20.06 -1.51 -16.65
CA TRP A 89 18.72 -1.71 -17.21
C TRP A 89 17.95 -0.39 -17.40
N GLU A 90 18.50 0.72 -16.91
CA GLU A 90 17.90 2.04 -16.80
C GLU A 90 17.95 2.80 -18.14
N SER A 91 17.28 2.29 -19.18
CA SER A 91 17.21 3.00 -20.47
C SER A 91 16.30 4.24 -20.39
N ASP A 92 16.57 5.26 -21.21
CA ASP A 92 15.76 6.48 -21.27
C ASP A 92 14.28 6.18 -21.56
N GLU A 93 13.99 5.21 -22.43
CA GLU A 93 12.60 4.82 -22.71
C GLU A 93 11.92 4.18 -21.50
N LEU A 94 12.67 3.42 -20.69
CA LEU A 94 12.13 2.82 -19.48
C LEU A 94 11.87 3.87 -18.40
N MET A 95 12.77 4.86 -18.25
CA MET A 95 12.57 5.97 -17.32
C MET A 95 11.36 6.82 -17.73
N ALA A 96 11.20 7.11 -19.02
CA ALA A 96 10.02 7.82 -19.53
C ALA A 96 8.71 7.03 -19.30
N GLU A 97 8.72 5.71 -19.49
CA GLU A 97 7.57 4.85 -19.18
C GLU A 97 7.24 4.86 -17.67
N ALA A 98 8.27 4.86 -16.82
CA ALA A 98 8.12 4.93 -15.37
C ALA A 98 7.53 6.28 -14.92
N GLU A 99 8.03 7.40 -15.46
CA GLU A 99 7.51 8.74 -15.19
C GLU A 99 6.03 8.86 -15.59
N ALA A 100 5.69 8.40 -16.80
CA ALA A 100 4.31 8.39 -17.28
C ALA A 100 3.41 7.51 -16.40
N GLY A 101 3.91 6.36 -15.96
CA GLY A 101 3.20 5.45 -15.05
C GLY A 101 2.92 6.06 -13.69
N ILE A 102 3.92 6.69 -13.06
CA ILE A 102 3.78 7.40 -11.78
C ILE A 102 2.76 8.54 -11.94
N ALA A 103 2.86 9.33 -13.01
CA ALA A 103 1.93 10.42 -13.29
C ALA A 103 0.48 9.91 -13.43
N ALA A 104 0.27 8.82 -14.17
CA ALA A 104 -1.04 8.22 -14.38
C ALA A 104 -1.65 7.64 -13.08
N LEU A 105 -0.85 6.99 -12.23
CA LEU A 105 -1.27 6.53 -10.90
C LEU A 105 -1.73 7.70 -10.02
N ARG A 106 -0.91 8.77 -9.96
CA ARG A 106 -1.22 9.99 -9.19
C ARG A 106 -2.50 10.66 -9.69
N GLN A 107 -2.62 10.90 -10.99
CA GLN A 107 -3.80 11.55 -11.60
C GLN A 107 -5.09 10.75 -11.40
N SER A 108 -4.99 9.41 -11.36
CA SER A 108 -6.15 8.53 -11.18
C SER A 108 -6.50 8.29 -9.70
N GLY A 109 -5.68 8.79 -8.77
CA GLY A 109 -5.85 8.54 -7.33
C GLY A 109 -5.84 7.04 -7.02
N LEU A 110 -4.96 6.30 -7.71
CA LEU A 110 -4.75 4.87 -7.52
C LEU A 110 -3.56 4.62 -6.58
N SER A 111 -3.64 3.54 -5.81
CA SER A 111 -2.62 3.12 -4.84
C SER A 111 -2.55 1.58 -4.78
N LEU A 112 -1.71 1.02 -3.89
CA LEU A 112 -1.73 -0.42 -3.59
C LEU A 112 -3.09 -0.88 -3.05
N ASP A 113 -3.74 -0.04 -2.25
CA ASP A 113 -5.11 -0.24 -1.80
C ASP A 113 -6.05 0.75 -2.50
N ASN A 114 -7.08 0.21 -3.15
CA ASN A 114 -8.09 0.98 -3.87
C ASN A 114 -9.51 0.72 -3.34
N ASP A 115 -9.65 0.37 -2.05
CA ASP A 115 -10.95 0.08 -1.46
C ASP A 115 -11.83 1.34 -1.41
N PRO A 116 -12.97 1.38 -2.12
CA PRO A 116 -13.84 2.57 -2.18
C PRO A 116 -14.53 2.89 -0.85
N ARG A 117 -14.43 2.03 0.17
CA ARG A 117 -15.02 2.23 1.50
C ARG A 117 -14.13 3.05 2.43
N ARG A 118 -12.86 3.23 2.09
CA ARG A 118 -11.91 3.98 2.90
C ARG A 118 -12.26 5.46 2.94
N ARG A 119 -11.99 6.08 4.09
CA ARG A 119 -12.25 7.50 4.35
C ARG A 119 -11.10 8.37 3.86
N ASP A 120 -11.39 9.65 3.73
CA ASP A 120 -10.37 10.66 3.43
C ASP A 120 -9.81 11.21 4.75
N LEU A 121 -8.48 11.13 4.93
CA LEU A 121 -7.81 11.60 6.15
C LEU A 121 -8.02 13.10 6.36
N GLY A 122 -7.86 13.93 5.34
CA GLY A 122 -8.03 15.38 5.45
C GLY A 122 -9.41 15.74 6.01
N ARG A 123 -10.46 15.12 5.47
CA ARG A 123 -11.84 15.31 5.99
C ARG A 123 -12.04 14.85 7.42
N LEU A 124 -11.31 13.83 7.88
CA LEU A 124 -11.38 13.39 9.28
C LEU A 124 -10.70 14.41 10.20
N LEU A 125 -9.54 14.93 9.79
CA LEU A 125 -8.83 15.95 10.55
C LEU A 125 -9.61 17.28 10.59
N ASP A 126 -10.19 17.71 9.47
CA ASP A 126 -10.99 18.94 9.39
C ASP A 126 -12.28 18.87 10.23
N ALA A 127 -12.80 17.66 10.46
CA ALA A 127 -14.00 17.44 11.25
C ALA A 127 -13.72 17.24 12.75
N ALA A 128 -12.46 17.09 13.15
CA ALA A 128 -12.09 16.91 14.55
C ALA A 128 -12.22 18.25 15.29
N GLU A 129 -13.17 18.31 16.22
CA GLU A 129 -13.31 19.44 17.13
C GLU A 129 -12.05 19.52 18.01
N ASP A 130 -11.57 20.75 18.26
CA ASP A 130 -10.39 21.05 19.09
C ASP A 130 -9.04 20.49 18.61
N LEU A 131 -8.91 20.22 17.31
CA LEU A 131 -7.64 19.78 16.72
C LEU A 131 -6.65 20.94 16.59
N ASP A 132 -5.66 21.01 17.48
CA ASP A 132 -4.52 21.91 17.32
C ASP A 132 -3.54 21.33 16.29
N LEU A 133 -3.52 21.90 15.09
CA LEU A 133 -2.57 21.51 14.03
C LEU A 133 -1.15 22.03 14.30
N GLY A 134 -0.95 22.80 15.38
CA GLY A 134 0.30 23.44 15.71
C GLY A 134 0.69 24.57 14.74
N PRO A 135 1.83 25.23 14.99
CA PRO A 135 2.34 26.28 14.12
C PRO A 135 2.57 25.80 12.68
N GLY A 136 1.89 26.44 11.72
CA GLY A 136 2.05 26.14 10.29
C GLY A 136 1.29 24.91 9.79
N GLY A 137 0.48 24.26 10.63
CA GLY A 137 -0.46 23.22 10.20
C GLY A 137 0.18 21.91 9.70
N LYS A 138 1.45 21.70 10.05
CA LYS A 138 2.25 20.56 9.58
C LYS A 138 1.73 19.26 10.17
N VAL A 139 1.56 18.25 9.33
CA VAL A 139 1.14 16.91 9.73
C VAL A 139 2.23 15.89 9.46
N VAL A 140 2.67 15.23 10.52
CA VAL A 140 3.58 14.10 10.47
C VAL A 140 2.77 12.83 10.66
N VAL A 141 2.80 11.94 9.67
CA VAL A 141 2.07 10.67 9.73
C VAL A 141 2.99 9.56 10.17
N VAL A 142 2.59 8.85 11.23
CA VAL A 142 3.21 7.61 11.68
C VAL A 142 2.30 6.47 11.26
N VAL A 143 2.81 5.56 10.43
CA VAL A 143 2.02 4.44 9.91
C VAL A 143 2.18 3.22 10.82
N ASP A 144 1.09 2.84 11.47
CA ASP A 144 0.96 1.61 12.23
C ASP A 144 0.63 0.44 11.30
N GLN A 145 1.13 -0.76 11.58
CA GLN A 145 0.84 -1.97 10.80
C GLN A 145 0.16 -3.02 11.68
N PRO A 146 -0.74 -3.86 11.13
CA PRO A 146 -1.36 -4.97 11.87
C PRO A 146 -0.33 -5.92 12.47
N ILE A 147 -0.61 -6.51 13.65
CA ILE A 147 0.25 -7.54 14.27
C ILE A 147 0.51 -8.70 13.32
N ALA A 148 -0.54 -9.11 12.61
CA ALA A 148 -0.52 -10.24 11.72
C ALA A 148 0.21 -9.94 10.40
N ASP A 149 0.69 -8.70 10.21
CA ASP A 149 1.50 -8.36 9.04
C ASP A 149 2.88 -9.02 9.14
N GLN A 150 2.99 -10.16 8.46
CA GLN A 150 4.23 -10.92 8.41
C GLN A 150 5.40 -10.14 7.82
N THR A 151 5.17 -9.10 7.00
CA THR A 151 6.26 -8.29 6.42
C THR A 151 7.10 -7.60 7.49
N VAL A 152 6.50 -7.25 8.63
CA VAL A 152 7.21 -6.67 9.79
C VAL A 152 8.30 -7.62 10.29
N GLY A 153 8.02 -8.92 10.36
CA GLY A 153 8.97 -9.94 10.80
C GLY A 153 10.19 -10.05 9.88
N PHE A 154 10.03 -9.77 8.58
CA PHE A 154 11.10 -9.85 7.59
C PHE A 154 11.83 -8.53 7.34
N SER A 155 11.41 -7.43 7.97
CA SER A 155 12.00 -6.10 7.81
C SER A 155 13.26 -5.84 8.65
N LEU A 156 13.72 -6.83 9.44
CA LEU A 156 14.77 -6.71 10.47
C LEU A 156 14.48 -5.68 11.60
N ALA A 157 13.30 -5.07 11.62
CA ALA A 157 12.89 -4.10 12.64
C ALA A 157 12.29 -4.78 13.88
N GLY A 158 11.43 -5.78 13.67
CA GLY A 158 10.64 -6.42 14.71
C GLY A 158 9.60 -5.48 15.37
N ALA A 159 8.73 -6.05 16.20
CA ALA A 159 7.58 -5.35 16.79
C ALA A 159 7.95 -4.17 17.72
N GLY A 160 9.16 -4.18 18.31
CA GLY A 160 9.62 -3.12 19.22
C GLY A 160 9.89 -1.78 18.55
N ARG A 161 10.04 -1.75 17.21
CA ARG A 161 10.43 -0.54 16.48
C ARG A 161 9.30 0.47 16.31
N PHE A 162 8.04 0.06 16.37
CA PHE A 162 6.91 0.98 16.26
C PHE A 162 6.89 2.01 17.39
N GLY A 163 7.15 1.59 18.64
CA GLY A 163 7.21 2.50 19.78
C GLY A 163 8.34 3.52 19.63
N ALA A 164 9.55 3.05 19.29
CA ALA A 164 10.67 3.93 19.00
C ALA A 164 10.36 4.91 17.84
N MET A 165 9.76 4.41 16.76
CA MET A 165 9.35 5.22 15.61
C MET A 165 8.42 6.38 16.01
N LEU A 166 7.44 6.12 16.88
CA LEU A 166 6.56 7.17 17.39
C LEU A 166 7.31 8.21 18.22
N GLU A 167 8.21 7.79 19.12
CA GLU A 167 8.99 8.72 19.93
C GLU A 167 9.94 9.58 19.08
N TYR A 168 10.60 9.00 18.08
CA TYR A 168 11.42 9.76 17.14
C TYR A 168 10.59 10.74 16.30
N ALA A 169 9.41 10.33 15.83
CA ALA A 169 8.52 11.22 15.09
C ALA A 169 8.12 12.45 15.93
N ARG A 170 7.84 12.26 17.22
CA ARG A 170 7.54 13.36 18.15
C ARG A 170 8.76 14.24 18.41
N ALA A 171 9.90 13.64 18.73
CA ALA A 171 11.11 14.38 19.09
C ALA A 171 11.69 15.20 17.92
N GLU A 172 11.60 14.69 16.69
CA GLU A 172 12.13 15.35 15.49
C GLU A 172 11.19 16.40 14.91
N ASN A 173 9.93 16.43 15.34
CA ASN A 173 8.90 17.33 14.82
C ASN A 173 8.07 17.95 15.96
N PRO A 174 8.71 18.73 16.88
CA PRO A 174 8.04 19.24 18.09
C PRO A 174 6.88 20.20 17.80
N ASP A 175 6.90 20.88 16.65
CA ASP A 175 5.88 21.86 16.26
C ASP A 175 4.84 21.29 15.29
N ALA A 176 4.86 19.99 15.01
CA ALA A 176 3.97 19.35 14.07
C ALA A 176 2.92 18.49 14.78
N MET A 177 1.74 18.39 14.16
CA MET A 177 0.73 17.46 14.57
C MET A 177 1.16 16.03 14.21
N ILE A 178 1.26 15.16 15.21
CA ILE A 178 1.58 13.73 15.00
C ILE A 178 0.28 12.95 14.85
N VAL A 179 0.08 12.33 13.69
CA VAL A 179 -1.10 11.51 13.37
C VAL A 179 -0.68 10.05 13.23
N VAL A 180 -1.30 9.15 13.99
CA VAL A 180 -1.09 7.70 13.83
C VAL A 180 -2.24 7.11 13.02
N VAL A 181 -1.92 6.52 11.87
CA VAL A 181 -2.89 5.87 10.98
C VAL A 181 -2.58 4.38 10.87
N THR A 182 -3.60 3.55 10.65
CA THR A 182 -3.39 2.15 10.27
C THR A 182 -3.01 2.07 8.80
N ASP A 183 -2.06 1.20 8.45
CA ASP A 183 -1.64 0.92 7.08
C ASP A 183 -2.84 0.61 6.18
N PRO A 184 -3.06 1.41 5.12
CA PRO A 184 -4.13 1.15 4.18
C PRO A 184 -3.99 -0.15 3.39
N ALA A 185 -2.82 -0.78 3.34
CA ALA A 185 -2.68 -2.09 2.70
C ALA A 185 -3.15 -3.25 3.60
N GLY A 186 -3.42 -2.98 4.89
CA GLY A 186 -3.93 -3.96 5.86
C GLY A 186 -5.44 -4.27 5.69
N PRO A 187 -5.96 -5.30 6.40
CA PRO A 187 -7.36 -5.69 6.33
C PRO A 187 -8.30 -4.54 6.69
N ALA A 188 -9.46 -4.48 6.01
CA ALA A 188 -10.45 -3.40 6.16
C ALA A 188 -11.13 -3.37 7.54
N VAL A 189 -11.08 -4.48 8.29
CA VAL A 189 -11.46 -4.52 9.70
C VAL A 189 -10.17 -4.26 10.48
N ALA A 190 -10.14 -3.18 11.24
CA ALA A 190 -8.97 -2.76 12.01
C ALA A 190 -8.56 -3.85 13.01
N GLU A 191 -7.71 -4.77 12.58
CA GLU A 191 -6.88 -5.51 13.51
C GLU A 191 -5.96 -4.51 14.20
N ALA A 192 -5.89 -4.56 15.52
CA ALA A 192 -5.13 -3.58 16.29
C ALA A 192 -3.65 -3.64 15.89
N GLY A 193 -3.12 -2.52 15.41
CA GLY A 193 -1.71 -2.37 15.05
C GLY A 193 -0.79 -2.31 16.28
N HIS A 194 0.52 -2.13 16.07
CA HIS A 194 1.55 -2.04 17.11
C HIS A 194 1.47 -0.79 18.01
N LEU A 195 0.80 0.27 17.55
CA LEU A 195 0.60 1.52 18.28
C LEU A 195 -0.83 1.65 18.78
N LEU A 196 -1.83 1.49 17.90
CA LEU A 196 -3.23 1.82 18.19
C LEU A 196 -3.93 0.85 19.17
N ARG A 197 -3.26 -0.22 19.61
CA ARG A 197 -3.80 -1.15 20.63
C ARG A 197 -3.66 -0.65 22.06
N ARG A 198 -2.92 0.43 22.28
CA ARG A 198 -2.60 0.99 23.60
C ARG A 198 -2.86 2.49 23.60
N PRO A 199 -3.10 3.10 24.77
CA PRO A 199 -3.17 4.55 24.89
C PRO A 199 -1.92 5.19 24.27
N LEU A 200 -2.13 6.18 23.40
CA LEU A 200 -1.05 6.96 22.83
C LEU A 200 -0.64 8.10 23.78
N PRO A 201 0.60 8.60 23.68
CA PRO A 201 1.02 9.78 24.42
C PRO A 201 0.16 11.01 24.09
N GLU A 202 0.16 11.99 25.01
CA GLU A 202 -0.45 13.29 24.78
C GLU A 202 0.16 13.99 23.55
N GLY A 203 -0.68 14.71 22.80
CA GLY A 203 -0.31 15.39 21.55
C GLY A 203 -0.23 14.48 20.33
N VAL A 204 -0.58 13.20 20.44
CA VAL A 204 -0.67 12.27 19.31
C VAL A 204 -2.13 11.99 18.97
N PHE A 205 -2.51 12.19 17.71
CA PHE A 205 -3.87 11.99 17.24
C PHE A 205 -4.04 10.60 16.58
N PRO A 206 -4.82 9.69 17.17
CA PRO A 206 -5.12 8.40 16.56
C PRO A 206 -6.22 8.51 15.50
N VAL A 207 -6.01 7.87 14.35
CA VAL A 207 -7.05 7.66 13.33
C VAL A 207 -7.38 6.18 13.29
N TYR A 208 -8.55 5.82 13.82
CA TYR A 208 -9.02 4.43 13.88
C TYR A 208 -9.77 4.01 12.62
N GLU A 209 -10.33 4.97 11.88
CA GLU A 209 -11.01 4.72 10.63
C GLU A 209 -10.03 4.29 9.53
N PRO A 210 -10.40 3.32 8.68
CA PRO A 210 -9.59 2.97 7.53
C PRO A 210 -9.60 4.14 6.53
N VAL A 211 -8.44 4.77 6.34
CA VAL A 211 -8.24 5.90 5.42
C VAL A 211 -7.52 5.46 4.14
N THR A 212 -7.70 6.22 3.05
CA THR A 212 -7.02 5.95 1.78
C THR A 212 -5.54 6.34 1.85
N SER A 213 -4.66 5.55 1.24
CA SER A 213 -3.24 5.90 1.04
C SER A 213 -3.07 7.28 0.43
N ARG A 214 -3.90 7.60 -0.57
CA ARG A 214 -3.81 8.89 -1.27
C ARG A 214 -4.08 10.06 -0.34
N SER A 215 -5.13 9.98 0.50
CA SER A 215 -5.42 11.03 1.47
C SER A 215 -4.35 11.18 2.55
N ILE A 216 -3.63 10.11 2.88
CA ILE A 216 -2.45 10.20 3.75
C ILE A 216 -1.33 10.97 3.05
N ILE A 217 -0.98 10.58 1.83
CA ILE A 217 0.09 11.21 1.05
C ILE A 217 -0.20 12.69 0.80
N ASP A 218 -1.45 13.04 0.49
CA ASP A 218 -1.84 14.42 0.20
C ASP A 218 -1.84 15.32 1.45
N ARG A 219 -1.95 14.74 2.66
CA ARG A 219 -1.98 15.49 3.92
C ARG A 219 -0.65 15.51 4.67
N ALA A 220 0.21 14.52 4.45
CA ALA A 220 1.45 14.34 5.20
C ALA A 220 2.57 15.26 4.68
N ASP A 221 3.19 16.01 5.58
CA ASP A 221 4.43 16.74 5.34
C ASP A 221 5.67 15.85 5.54
N ARG A 222 5.54 14.80 6.34
CA ARG A 222 6.55 13.77 6.59
C ARG A 222 5.89 12.46 6.99
N LEU A 223 6.49 11.34 6.60
CA LEU A 223 5.96 10.01 6.91
C LEU A 223 6.99 9.15 7.62
N TYR A 224 6.59 8.51 8.71
CA TYR A 224 7.36 7.52 9.46
C TYR A 224 6.73 6.14 9.27
N THR A 225 7.55 5.15 8.91
CA THR A 225 7.10 3.79 8.64
C THR A 225 8.11 2.76 9.09
N VAL A 226 7.66 1.54 9.42
CA VAL A 226 8.54 0.38 9.54
C VAL A 226 8.86 -0.18 8.15
N CYS A 227 7.86 -0.75 7.45
CA CYS A 227 8.12 -1.34 6.14
C CYS A 227 6.93 -1.33 5.17
N THR A 228 5.87 -0.55 5.45
CA THR A 228 4.69 -0.53 4.58
C THR A 228 5.02 0.00 3.17
N HIS A 229 4.30 -0.51 2.18
CA HIS A 229 4.34 -0.04 0.80
C HIS A 229 3.94 1.43 0.67
N LEU A 230 3.09 1.95 1.56
CA LEU A 230 2.68 3.36 1.57
C LEU A 230 3.88 4.31 1.64
N GLY A 231 4.97 3.92 2.33
CA GLY A 231 6.18 4.73 2.35
C GLY A 231 6.84 4.87 0.97
N PHE A 232 6.72 3.88 0.09
CA PHE A 232 7.20 4.01 -1.28
C PHE A 232 6.36 5.01 -2.07
N GLU A 233 5.04 4.93 -1.96
CA GLU A 233 4.11 5.82 -2.65
C GLU A 233 4.27 7.27 -2.17
N ALA A 234 4.50 7.48 -0.87
CA ALA A 234 4.81 8.78 -0.29
C ALA A 234 6.14 9.34 -0.83
N ALA A 235 7.19 8.52 -0.90
CA ALA A 235 8.48 8.91 -1.47
C ALA A 235 8.36 9.30 -2.95
N LEU A 236 7.58 8.55 -3.75
CA LEU A 236 7.27 8.89 -5.14
C LEU A 236 6.49 10.20 -5.29
N ALA A 237 5.73 10.58 -4.26
CA ALA A 237 5.03 11.86 -4.21
C ALA A 237 5.92 13.03 -3.76
N GLY A 238 7.17 12.76 -3.35
CA GLY A 238 8.11 13.75 -2.84
C GLY A 238 7.99 14.03 -1.34
N ILE A 239 7.23 13.22 -0.61
CA ILE A 239 7.13 13.33 0.85
C ILE A 239 8.40 12.73 1.47
N PRO A 240 9.08 13.43 2.41
CA PRO A 240 10.17 12.84 3.17
C PRO A 240 9.70 11.62 3.97
N VAL A 241 10.38 10.48 3.77
CA VAL A 241 10.03 9.21 4.43
C VAL A 241 11.16 8.74 5.32
N VAL A 242 10.83 8.41 6.57
CA VAL A 242 11.73 7.84 7.56
C VAL A 242 11.38 6.36 7.77
N CYS A 243 12.34 5.47 7.50
CA CYS A 243 12.17 4.02 7.54
C CYS A 243 12.83 3.43 8.80
N PHE A 244 12.02 2.81 9.66
CA PHE A 244 12.44 2.10 10.88
C PHE A 244 12.66 0.60 10.68
N GLY A 245 12.31 0.09 9.49
CA GLY A 245 12.64 -1.24 9.00
C GLY A 245 13.23 -1.18 7.60
N ILE A 246 13.60 -2.34 7.09
CA ILE A 246 14.13 -2.49 5.74
C ILE A 246 12.98 -2.93 4.82
N ALA A 247 12.40 -1.98 4.09
CA ALA A 247 11.45 -2.23 3.02
C ALA A 247 12.17 -2.41 1.68
N PHE A 248 11.51 -2.88 0.62
CA PHE A 248 12.16 -3.06 -0.69
C PHE A 248 12.74 -1.77 -1.28
N TYR A 249 12.15 -0.63 -0.91
CA TYR A 249 12.48 0.70 -1.42
C TYR A 249 13.43 1.50 -0.51
N SER A 250 13.76 1.00 0.69
CA SER A 250 14.70 1.67 1.60
C SER A 250 16.15 1.29 1.32
N GLY A 251 17.13 2.04 1.82
CA GLY A 251 18.56 1.74 1.66
C GLY A 251 19.16 2.15 0.32
N TRP A 252 18.37 2.80 -0.56
CA TRP A 252 18.83 3.26 -1.87
C TRP A 252 19.17 4.76 -1.92
N GLY A 253 19.00 5.48 -0.80
CA GLY A 253 19.47 6.85 -0.64
C GLY A 253 18.45 7.96 -0.92
N PHE A 254 17.16 7.63 -1.12
CA PHE A 254 16.06 8.60 -1.20
C PHE A 254 15.10 8.58 0.02
N THR A 255 15.40 7.73 1.01
CA THR A 255 14.70 7.65 2.30
C THR A 255 15.68 7.91 3.45
N ASP A 256 15.17 8.35 4.60
CA ASP A 256 15.93 8.43 5.86
C ASP A 256 15.85 7.07 6.56
N ASP A 257 16.90 6.25 6.42
CA ASP A 257 16.91 4.86 6.86
C ASP A 257 17.54 4.70 8.25
N ARG A 258 16.74 4.28 9.23
CA ARG A 258 17.20 3.97 10.60
C ARG A 258 17.75 2.56 10.74
N LEU A 259 17.58 1.74 9.70
CA LEU A 259 18.19 0.43 9.53
C LEU A 259 18.65 0.29 8.08
N VAL A 260 19.87 -0.23 7.88
CA VAL A 260 20.48 -0.36 6.57
C VAL A 260 20.84 -1.83 6.31
N ALA A 261 20.53 -2.31 5.11
CA ALA A 261 20.98 -3.62 4.64
C ALA A 261 22.40 -3.47 4.06
N SER A 262 23.39 -4.18 4.59
CA SER A 262 24.77 -4.11 4.10
C SER A 262 24.93 -4.55 2.63
N ARG A 263 23.95 -5.28 2.08
CA ARG A 263 23.90 -5.71 0.69
C ARG A 263 23.49 -4.60 -0.28
N ARG A 264 22.86 -3.52 0.21
CA ARG A 264 22.41 -2.39 -0.62
C ARG A 264 23.49 -1.33 -0.62
N THR A 265 24.29 -1.32 -1.68
CA THR A 265 25.49 -0.48 -1.79
C THR A 265 25.35 0.59 -2.87
N ARG A 266 24.38 0.44 -3.78
CA ARG A 266 24.09 1.44 -4.81
C ARG A 266 23.08 2.48 -4.35
N ARG A 267 23.20 3.68 -4.92
CA ARG A 267 22.17 4.70 -4.84
C ARG A 267 21.18 4.55 -6.00
N ARG A 268 19.90 4.73 -5.72
CA ARG A 268 18.80 4.78 -6.70
C ARG A 268 17.88 5.93 -6.38
N SER A 269 17.27 6.47 -7.42
CA SER A 269 16.10 7.34 -7.33
C SER A 269 14.84 6.52 -7.08
N ALA A 270 13.81 7.16 -6.53
CA ALA A 270 12.49 6.54 -6.41
C ALA A 270 11.93 6.13 -7.79
N LEU A 271 12.25 6.89 -8.85
CA LEU A 271 11.88 6.58 -10.23
C LEU A 271 12.50 5.26 -10.71
N GLU A 272 13.79 5.04 -10.47
CA GLU A 272 14.45 3.78 -10.79
C GLU A 272 13.84 2.62 -9.99
N VAL A 273 13.59 2.80 -8.69
CA VAL A 273 12.93 1.76 -7.90
C VAL A 273 11.54 1.44 -8.44
N PHE A 274 10.78 2.43 -8.91
CA PHE A 274 9.49 2.20 -9.55
C PHE A 274 9.64 1.41 -10.85
N ALA A 275 10.56 1.82 -11.73
CA ALA A 275 10.82 1.13 -12.98
C ALA A 275 11.22 -0.35 -12.75
N ALA A 276 12.10 -0.61 -11.78
CA ALA A 276 12.49 -1.96 -11.40
C ALA A 276 11.31 -2.77 -10.86
N ALA A 277 10.56 -2.22 -9.91
CA ALA A 277 9.48 -2.94 -9.21
C ALA A 277 8.23 -3.14 -10.07
N TYR A 278 7.77 -2.09 -10.76
CA TYR A 278 6.50 -2.08 -11.50
C TYR A 278 6.66 -2.48 -12.97
N LEU A 279 7.79 -2.19 -13.62
CA LEU A 279 7.94 -2.45 -15.06
C LEU A 279 8.78 -3.70 -15.39
N HIS A 280 9.68 -4.10 -14.48
CA HIS A 280 10.55 -5.26 -14.66
C HIS A 280 10.19 -6.47 -13.80
N TYR A 281 10.02 -6.25 -12.49
CA TYR A 281 9.83 -7.31 -11.51
C TYR A 281 8.38 -7.83 -11.48
N SER A 282 7.42 -6.93 -11.70
CA SER A 282 5.99 -7.28 -11.76
C SER A 282 5.59 -7.83 -13.13
N ARG A 283 4.68 -8.80 -13.11
CA ARG A 283 4.00 -9.37 -14.27
C ARG A 283 2.51 -9.02 -14.21
N TYR A 284 1.90 -8.76 -15.37
CA TYR A 284 0.50 -8.36 -15.43
C TYR A 284 -0.30 -9.28 -16.34
N TYR A 285 -1.52 -9.58 -15.91
CA TYR A 285 -2.44 -10.45 -16.62
C TYR A 285 -3.82 -9.83 -16.63
N ASP A 286 -4.50 -9.91 -17.76
CA ASP A 286 -5.91 -9.55 -17.85
C ASP A 286 -6.72 -10.56 -17.01
N PRO A 287 -7.44 -10.12 -15.96
CA PRO A 287 -8.21 -11.00 -15.10
C PRO A 287 -9.31 -11.77 -15.83
N LYS A 288 -9.84 -11.24 -16.94
CA LYS A 288 -10.93 -11.83 -17.73
C LYS A 288 -10.42 -12.92 -18.66
N THR A 289 -9.36 -12.63 -19.41
CA THR A 289 -8.82 -13.55 -20.42
C THR A 289 -7.72 -14.46 -19.88
N GLY A 290 -7.04 -14.05 -18.82
CA GLY A 290 -5.83 -14.69 -18.29
C GLY A 290 -4.58 -14.49 -19.16
N GLY A 291 -4.66 -13.67 -20.22
CA GLY A 291 -3.53 -13.34 -21.09
C GLY A 291 -2.57 -12.36 -20.43
N MET A 292 -1.28 -12.46 -20.77
CA MET A 292 -0.28 -11.46 -20.35
C MET A 292 -0.59 -10.12 -20.99
N ILE A 293 -0.47 -9.05 -20.20
CA ILE A 293 -0.64 -7.66 -20.65
C ILE A 293 0.53 -6.79 -20.16
N GLY A 294 0.67 -5.59 -20.73
CA GLY A 294 1.65 -4.62 -20.27
C GLY A 294 1.19 -3.86 -19.02
N PHE A 295 2.13 -3.16 -18.38
CA PHE A 295 1.82 -2.28 -17.24
C PHE A 295 0.77 -1.21 -17.59
N ALA A 296 0.89 -0.58 -18.76
CA ALA A 296 -0.05 0.46 -19.19
C ALA A 296 -1.49 -0.07 -19.32
N ASP A 297 -1.66 -1.24 -19.93
CA ASP A 297 -2.98 -1.89 -20.07
C ASP A 297 -3.53 -2.29 -18.70
N ALA A 298 -2.68 -2.83 -17.83
CA ALA A 298 -3.07 -3.21 -16.48
C ALA A 298 -3.52 -1.99 -15.66
N LEU A 299 -2.80 -0.87 -15.78
CA LEU A 299 -3.17 0.39 -15.14
C LEU A 299 -4.50 0.93 -15.65
N ALA A 300 -4.75 0.87 -16.96
CA ALA A 300 -6.03 1.27 -17.54
C ALA A 300 -7.19 0.40 -17.01
N LEU A 301 -7.01 -0.92 -16.97
CA LEU A 301 -7.99 -1.84 -16.39
C LEU A 301 -8.25 -1.55 -14.90
N LEU A 302 -7.20 -1.32 -14.12
CA LEU A 302 -7.34 -0.98 -12.71
C LEU A 302 -8.13 0.32 -12.52
N LYS A 303 -7.83 1.34 -13.32
CA LYS A 303 -8.54 2.62 -13.30
C LYS A 303 -10.04 2.44 -13.52
N ASP A 304 -10.41 1.68 -14.54
CA ASP A 304 -11.81 1.42 -14.88
C ASP A 304 -12.53 0.66 -13.77
N GLU A 305 -11.89 -0.38 -13.22
CA GLU A 305 -12.49 -1.21 -12.17
C GLU A 305 -12.67 -0.43 -10.86
N VAL A 306 -11.70 0.41 -10.49
CA VAL A 306 -11.78 1.26 -9.30
C VAL A 306 -12.87 2.33 -9.47
N ALA A 307 -12.97 2.94 -10.66
CA ALA A 307 -14.03 3.90 -10.96
C ALA A 307 -15.43 3.26 -10.87
N ALA A 308 -15.59 2.05 -11.42
CA ALA A 308 -16.82 1.28 -11.31
C ALA A 308 -17.16 0.92 -9.85
N SER A 309 -16.17 0.46 -9.08
CA SER A 309 -16.31 0.11 -7.67
C SER A 309 -16.71 1.29 -6.79
N ARG A 310 -16.12 2.47 -7.02
CA ARG A 310 -16.48 3.73 -6.34
C ARG A 310 -17.92 4.13 -6.65
N THR A 311 -18.31 4.10 -7.93
CA THR A 311 -19.67 4.44 -8.38
C THR A 311 -20.73 3.52 -7.76
N ALA A 312 -20.49 2.20 -7.77
CA ALA A 312 -21.39 1.21 -7.18
C ALA A 312 -21.57 1.41 -5.66
N THR A 313 -20.48 1.77 -4.96
CA THR A 313 -20.52 2.04 -3.51
C THR A 313 -21.33 3.31 -3.19
N THR A 314 -21.17 4.38 -3.97
CA THR A 314 -21.97 5.60 -3.82
C THR A 314 -23.46 5.34 -4.05
N ALA A 315 -23.83 4.56 -5.07
CA ALA A 315 -25.22 4.20 -5.34
C ALA A 315 -25.84 3.39 -4.18
N ARG A 316 -25.11 2.43 -3.62
CA ARG A 316 -25.56 1.64 -2.45
C ARG A 316 -25.74 2.50 -1.20
N SER A 317 -24.86 3.47 -0.96
CA SER A 317 -24.99 4.41 0.16
C SER A 317 -26.25 5.27 0.05
N ARG A 318 -26.55 5.81 -1.15
CA ARG A 318 -27.78 6.58 -1.42
C ARG A 318 -29.04 5.76 -1.19
N ASN A 319 -29.08 4.52 -1.66
CA ASN A 319 -30.24 3.64 -1.46
C ASN A 319 -30.43 3.23 0.01
N ARG A 320 -29.36 3.10 0.81
CA ARG A 320 -29.50 2.87 2.25
C ARG A 320 -29.98 4.12 2.99
N GLY A 321 -29.55 5.30 2.55
CA GLY A 321 -30.02 6.59 3.10
C GLY A 321 -31.51 6.82 2.84
N SER A 322 -32.01 6.48 1.65
CA SER A 322 -33.45 6.59 1.34
C SER A 322 -34.31 5.60 2.13
N ILE A 323 -33.88 4.34 2.27
CA ILE A 323 -34.57 3.34 3.09
C ILE A 323 -34.51 3.69 4.59
N GLY A 324 -33.42 4.29 5.06
CA GLY A 324 -33.29 4.79 6.44
C GLY A 324 -34.22 5.96 6.74
N LEU A 325 -34.38 6.89 5.80
CA LEU A 325 -35.30 8.02 5.91
C LEU A 325 -36.77 7.57 5.83
N GLU A 326 -37.10 6.58 4.98
CA GLU A 326 -38.45 5.98 4.96
C GLU A 326 -38.77 5.24 6.27
N ARG A 327 -37.81 4.52 6.86
CA ARG A 327 -38.00 3.87 8.18
C ARG A 327 -38.14 4.88 9.33
N LEU A 328 -37.42 6.01 9.30
CA LEU A 328 -37.63 7.09 10.26
C LEU A 328 -38.98 7.82 10.05
N GLY A 329 -39.46 7.92 8.80
CA GLY A 329 -40.78 8.45 8.46
C GLY A 329 -41.93 7.58 8.98
N ILE A 330 -41.79 6.26 8.88
CA ILE A 330 -42.77 5.28 9.37
C ILE A 330 -42.80 5.24 10.92
N PHE A 331 -41.66 5.43 11.59
CA PHE A 331 -41.62 5.51 13.06
C PHE A 331 -42.28 6.78 13.63
N ARG A 332 -42.28 7.90 12.90
CA ARG A 332 -42.95 9.14 13.32
C ARG A 332 -44.47 9.11 13.14
N SER A 333 -45.02 8.26 12.26
CA SER A 333 -46.48 8.12 12.10
C SER A 333 -47.11 7.09 13.06
N GLY A 334 -46.32 6.22 13.68
CA GLY A 334 -46.81 5.15 14.56
C GLY A 334 -46.97 5.49 16.05
N LEU A 335 -46.52 6.66 16.52
CA LEU A 335 -46.47 7.02 17.94
C LEU A 335 -47.57 8.00 18.41
N ARG A 336 -48.69 8.13 17.69
CA ARG A 336 -49.82 9.00 18.08
C ARG A 336 -50.97 8.33 18.83
N HIS A 337 -50.92 7.01 19.05
CA HIS A 337 -51.94 6.31 19.82
C HIS A 337 -51.27 5.38 20.83
N LEU A 338 -51.00 5.90 22.03
CA LEU A 338 -50.91 5.17 23.30
C LEU A 338 -50.52 6.19 24.40
N LEU A 339 -51.46 7.05 24.75
CA LEU A 339 -51.46 7.71 26.07
C LEU A 339 -52.81 7.41 26.70
N PRO A 340 -52.87 6.75 27.87
CA PRO A 340 -54.13 6.54 28.57
C PRO A 340 -54.61 7.87 29.14
N LYS A 341 -55.90 8.16 28.95
CA LYS A 341 -56.59 9.24 29.65
C LYS A 341 -56.67 8.87 31.13
N ASN A 342 -56.14 9.74 31.99
CA ASN A 342 -56.70 10.12 33.28
C ASN A 342 -56.23 11.53 33.62
#